data_AF-A0A011WNT7-F1
#
_entry.id   AF-A0A011WNT7-F1
#
_cell.length_a   1.000
_cell.length_b   1.000
_cell.length_c   1.000
_cell.angle_alpha   90.00
_cell.angle_beta   90.00
_cell.angle_gamma   90.00
#
_symmetry.space_group_name_H-M   'P 1'
#
loop_
_entity.id
_entity.type
_entity.pdbx_description
1 polymer ?
#
loop_
_entity_poly.entity_id
_entity_poly.type
_entity_poly.pdbx_seq_one_letter_code
_entity_poly.pdbx_strand_id
1 'polypeptide(L)' 'MFTVLTREAVTPVSSIHDRMPLILGKDSLSEWIHPNGDPYRIAKMALTKMIMENTRQKFY' A
#
# COMPACT_ATOMS: atom_id res chain seq x y z
N MET A 1 -2.32 -17.97 -11.49
CA MET A 1 -3.03 -16.66 -11.56
C MET A 1 -3.04 -16.06 -10.16
N PHE A 2 -2.78 -14.76 -10.01
CA PHE A 2 -2.79 -14.06 -8.72
C PHE A 2 -3.44 -12.68 -8.88
N THR A 3 -3.74 -12.01 -7.76
CA THR A 3 -4.26 -10.64 -7.72
C THR A 3 -3.43 -9.77 -6.78
N VAL A 4 -3.53 -8.45 -6.93
CA VAL A 4 -2.87 -7.47 -6.07
C VAL A 4 -3.92 -6.85 -5.14
N LEU A 5 -3.64 -6.84 -3.84
CA LEU A 5 -4.51 -6.17 -2.86
C LEU A 5 -4.43 -4.65 -3.03
N THR A 6 -5.60 -4.01 -3.10
CA THR A 6 -5.73 -2.56 -3.18
C THR A 6 -6.54 -2.02 -2.01
N ARG A 7 -6.40 -0.73 -1.74
CA ARG A 7 -7.17 0.05 -0.77
C ARG A 7 -7.58 1.40 -1.36
N GLU A 8 -8.42 2.13 -0.65
CA GLU A 8 -8.78 3.50 -1.04
C GLU A 8 -7.51 4.37 -1.12
N ALA A 9 -7.41 5.16 -2.18
CA ALA A 9 -6.31 6.07 -2.37
C ALA A 9 -6.37 7.23 -1.37
N VAL A 10 -5.21 7.62 -0.86
CA VAL A 10 -5.05 8.82 -0.02
C VAL A 10 -4.40 9.94 -0.85
N THR A 11 -4.63 11.19 -0.47
CA THR A 11 -3.95 12.34 -1.11
C THR A 11 -2.43 12.17 -1.00
N PRO A 12 -1.65 12.42 -2.07
CA PRO A 12 -2.06 12.95 -3.37
C PRO A 12 -2.52 11.91 -4.39
N VAL A 13 -2.40 10.61 -4.14
CA VAL A 13 -2.73 9.55 -5.11
C VAL A 13 -4.21 9.58 -5.51
N SER A 14 -5.09 9.98 -4.58
CA SER A 14 -6.52 10.15 -4.86
C SER A 14 -6.84 11.16 -5.97
N SER A 15 -5.90 12.04 -6.37
CA SER A 15 -6.09 12.95 -7.50
C SER A 15 -5.93 12.31 -8.87
N ILE A 16 -5.30 11.12 -8.94
CA ILE A 16 -5.06 10.38 -10.19
C ILE A 16 -5.89 9.10 -10.28
N HIS A 17 -6.28 8.49 -9.15
CA HIS A 17 -7.13 7.30 -9.10
C HIS A 17 -7.71 7.12 -7.70
N ASP A 18 -8.89 6.49 -7.59
CA ASP A 18 -9.56 6.17 -6.31
C ASP A 18 -8.95 4.97 -5.53
N ARG A 19 -8.05 4.20 -6.14
CA ARG A 19 -7.44 3.00 -5.55
C ARG A 19 -5.92 3.08 -5.58
N MET A 20 -5.30 2.55 -4.53
CA MET A 20 -3.84 2.37 -4.44
C MET A 20 -3.49 0.96 -3.94
N PRO A 21 -2.26 0.47 -4.17
CA PRO A 21 -1.83 -0.79 -3.59
C PRO A 21 -1.88 -0.76 -2.05
N LEU A 22 -2.20 -1.90 -1.44
CA LEU A 22 -1.93 -2.11 -0.02
C LEU A 22 -0.42 -2.30 0.14
N ILE A 23 0.24 -1.34 0.77
CA ILE A 23 1.69 -1.34 0.96
C ILE A 23 2.00 -1.84 2.37
N LEU A 24 2.88 -2.83 2.49
CA LEU A 24 3.36 -3.37 3.75
C LEU A 24 4.78 -2.86 4.04
N GLY A 25 5.10 -2.70 5.33
CA GLY A 25 6.46 -2.42 5.76
C GLY A 25 7.38 -3.63 5.53
N LYS A 26 8.68 -3.39 5.42
CA LYS A 26 9.68 -4.45 5.18
C LYS A 26 9.62 -5.58 6.22
N ASP A 27 9.38 -5.22 7.48
CA ASP A 27 9.34 -6.18 8.60
C ASP A 27 8.04 -7.00 8.65
N SER A 28 7.08 -6.73 7.76
CA SER A 28 5.81 -7.45 7.69
C SER A 28 5.87 -8.73 6.85
N LEU A 29 7.01 -9.01 6.21
CA LEU A 29 7.13 -10.12 5.25
C LEU A 29 6.79 -11.48 5.87
N SER A 30 7.33 -11.78 7.05
CA SER A 30 7.11 -13.07 7.72
C SER A 30 5.64 -13.29 8.05
N GLU A 31 4.94 -12.26 8.53
CA GLU A 31 3.50 -12.31 8.80
C GLU A 31 2.68 -12.43 7.51
N TRP A 32 3.07 -11.73 6.44
CA TRP A 32 2.36 -11.76 5.16
C TRP A 32 2.33 -13.15 4.51
N ILE A 33 3.47 -13.85 4.53
CA ILE A 33 3.61 -15.15 3.86
C ILE A 33 3.32 -16.33 4.80
N HIS A 34 2.93 -16.07 6.06
CA HIS A 34 2.69 -17.13 7.03
C HIS A 34 1.42 -17.92 6.63
N PRO A 35 1.52 -19.21 6.27
CA PRO A 35 0.36 -20.00 5.81
C PRO A 35 -0.77 -20.13 6.84
N ASN A 36 -0.46 -19.98 8.13
CA ASN A 36 -1.40 -20.05 9.25
C ASN A 36 -1.53 -18.70 10.00
N GLY A 37 -1.10 -17.60 9.38
CA GLY A 37 -1.19 -16.26 9.96
C GLY A 37 -2.64 -15.76 10.04
N ASP A 38 -2.89 -14.79 10.92
CA ASP A 38 -4.20 -14.13 11.01
C ASP A 38 -4.41 -13.17 9.82
N PRO A 39 -5.35 -13.45 8.90
CA PRO A 39 -5.58 -12.60 7.73
C PRO A 39 -6.11 -11.20 8.09
N TYR A 40 -6.74 -11.01 9.25
CA TYR A 40 -7.19 -9.68 9.68
C TYR A 40 -6.04 -8.82 10.20
N ARG A 41 -5.00 -9.46 10.74
CA ARG A 41 -3.83 -8.77 11.25
C ARG A 41 -3.05 -8.10 10.12
N ILE A 42 -2.85 -8.77 8.99
CA ILE A 42 -2.03 -8.20 7.91
C ILE A 42 -2.67 -6.95 7.29
N ALA A 43 -4.00 -6.92 7.16
CA ALA A 43 -4.71 -5.74 6.66
C ALA A 43 -4.48 -4.50 7.55
N LYS A 44 -4.33 -4.70 8.86
CA LYS A 44 -4.05 -3.64 9.84
C LYS A 44 -2.59 -3.19 9.84
N MET A 45 -1.67 -3.98 9.28
CA MET A 45 -0.25 -3.67 9.18
C MET A 45 0.10 -2.81 7.95
N ALA A 46 -0.90 -2.50 7.10
CA ALA A 46 -0.71 -1.64 5.94
C ALA A 46 -0.20 -0.24 6.33
N LEU A 47 0.80 0.25 5.60
CA LEU A 47 1.29 1.61 5.74
C LEU A 47 0.22 2.59 5.24
N THR A 48 -0.33 3.38 6.16
CA THR A 48 -1.40 4.34 5.86
C THR A 48 -0.90 5.76 5.71
N LYS A 49 0.15 6.13 6.43
CA LYS A 49 0.82 7.43 6.36
C LYS A 49 2.13 7.28 5.60
N MET A 50 2.16 7.80 4.39
CA MET A 50 3.33 7.75 3.52
C MET A 50 3.66 9.15 3.03
N ILE A 51 4.95 9.46 2.94
CA ILE A 51 5.42 10.64 2.22
C ILE A 51 5.49 10.24 0.76
N MET A 52 4.71 10.91 -0.08
CA MET A 52 4.70 10.70 -1.51
C MET A 52 5.46 11.83 -2.19
N GLU A 53 6.31 11.49 -3.15
CA GLU A 53 6.98 12.49 -3.97
C GLU A 53 5.95 13.28 -4.78
N ASN A 54 6.17 14.60 -4.86
CA ASN A 54 5.31 15.46 -5.65
C ASN A 54 5.67 15.31 -7.13
N THR A 55 4.65 15.09 -7.97
CA THR A 55 4.79 14.94 -9.43
C THR A 55 5.09 16.25 -10.17
N ARG A 56 5.46 17.35 -9.49
CA ARG A 56 6.04 18.54 -10.15
C ARG A 56 7.38 18.17 -10.79
N GLN A 57 7.30 17.48 -11.93
CA GLN A 57 8.36 17.39 -12.93
C GLN A 57 8.67 18.83 -13.36
N LYS A 58 9.78 19.37 -12.85
CA LYS A 58 10.43 20.51 -13.48
C LYS A 58 11.02 19.99 -14.79
N PHE A 59 10.24 20.02 -15.86
CA PHE A 59 10.79 19.99 -17.20
C PHE A 59 11.59 21.29 -17.37
N TYR A 60 12.92 21.15 -17.42
CA TYR A 60 13.83 22.18 -17.89
C TYR A 60 13.83 22.19 -19.42
#